data_AF-A0A5B6YG45-F1
#
_entry.id   AF-A0A5B6YG45-F1
#
_cell.length_a   1.000
_cell.length_b   1.000
_cell.length_c   1.000
_cell.angle_alpha   90.00
_cell.angle_beta   90.00
_cell.angle_gamma   90.00
#
_symmetry.space_group_name_H-M   'P 1'
#
loop_
_entity.id
_entity.type
_entity.pdbx_description
1 polymer ?
#
loop_
_entity_poly.entity_id
_entity_poly.type
_entity_poly.pdbx_seq_one_letter_code
_entity_poly.pdbx_strand_id
1 'polypeptide(L)' 'YLPTGPELTQSAQLYDNTGEKMKLLLDFPTEGEPHYAQAILASKIKERQVRFYKIADNRNPHAVRAERETGVSR' A
#
# COMPACT_ATOMS: atom_id res chain seq x y z
N TYR A 1 -13.17 15.91 -10.65
CA TYR A 1 -13.06 16.07 -9.18
C TYR A 1 -13.27 17.52 -8.80
N LEU A 2 -13.42 17.84 -7.50
CA LEU A 2 -13.39 19.23 -7.06
C LEU A 2 -12.01 19.85 -7.41
N PRO A 3 -11.95 21.15 -7.75
CA PRO A 3 -10.68 21.82 -8.01
C PRO A 3 -9.76 21.79 -6.77
N THR A 4 -8.51 21.38 -6.96
CA THR A 4 -7.49 21.27 -5.88
C THR A 4 -6.39 22.32 -5.96
N GLY A 5 -6.51 23.29 -6.86
CA GLY A 5 -5.47 24.28 -7.14
C GLY A 5 -4.72 23.98 -8.45
N PRO A 6 -3.50 24.53 -8.64
CA PRO A 6 -2.74 24.39 -9.87
C PRO A 6 -2.28 22.96 -10.16
N GLU A 7 -2.04 22.16 -9.12
CA GLU A 7 -1.69 20.76 -9.24
C GLU A 7 -2.97 19.90 -9.21
N LEU A 8 -3.19 19.18 -10.30
CA LEU A 8 -4.38 18.34 -10.49
C LEU A 8 -4.01 16.86 -10.34
N THR A 9 -4.89 16.11 -9.72
CA THR A 9 -4.83 14.66 -9.69
C THR A 9 -5.16 14.07 -11.06
N GLN A 10 -4.49 12.98 -11.43
CA GLN A 10 -4.80 12.21 -12.63
C GLN A 10 -5.97 11.27 -12.38
N SER A 11 -6.87 11.13 -13.37
CA SER A 11 -8.01 10.22 -13.25
C SER A 11 -7.58 8.78 -13.52
N ALA A 12 -7.84 7.90 -12.55
CA ALA A 12 -7.79 6.46 -12.74
C ALA A 12 -9.22 5.91 -12.73
N GLN A 13 -9.55 5.15 -13.78
CA GLN A 13 -10.92 4.69 -14.00
C GLN A 13 -10.97 3.17 -13.97
N LEU A 14 -11.85 2.64 -13.12
CA LEU A 14 -12.17 1.21 -13.07
C LEU A 14 -13.36 0.92 -13.98
N TYR A 15 -13.12 0.06 -14.96
CA TYR A 15 -14.15 -0.44 -15.86
C TYR A 15 -14.47 -1.91 -15.58
N ASP A 16 -15.75 -2.24 -15.51
CA ASP A 16 -16.23 -3.62 -15.60
C ASP A 16 -16.32 -4.01 -17.08
N ASN A 17 -15.60 -5.07 -17.45
CA ASN A 17 -15.59 -5.64 -18.78
C ASN A 17 -16.16 -7.06 -18.84
N THR A 18 -16.89 -7.51 -17.81
CA THR A 18 -17.43 -8.88 -17.72
C THR A 18 -18.69 -9.12 -18.55
N GLY A 19 -19.43 -8.05 -18.91
CA GLY A 19 -20.64 -8.10 -19.72
C GLY A 19 -20.40 -7.75 -21.19
N GLU A 20 -21.49 -7.65 -21.98
CA GLU A 20 -21.44 -7.32 -23.41
C GLU A 20 -20.93 -5.90 -23.70
N LYS A 21 -21.10 -4.98 -22.75
CA LYS A 21 -20.64 -3.59 -22.85
C LYS A 21 -19.86 -3.22 -21.60
N MET A 22 -18.71 -2.57 -21.80
CA MET A 22 -17.92 -2.03 -20.70
C MET A 22 -18.72 -0.98 -19.93
N LYS A 23 -18.59 -1.01 -18.60
CA LYS A 23 -19.24 -0.05 -17.70
C LYS A 23 -18.19 0.63 -16.84
N LEU A 24 -18.18 1.96 -16.82
CA LEU A 24 -17.42 2.70 -15.83
C LEU A 24 -18.03 2.42 -14.45
N LEU A 25 -17.25 1.83 -13.54
CA LEU A 25 -17.67 1.54 -12.16
C LEU A 25 -17.23 2.64 -11.20
N LEU A 26 -15.99 3.11 -11.36
CA LEU A 26 -15.38 4.06 -10.44
C LEU A 26 -14.41 4.97 -11.18
N ASP A 27 -14.43 6.24 -10.81
CA ASP A 27 -13.46 7.23 -11.22
C ASP A 27 -12.81 7.80 -9.95
N PHE A 28 -11.49 7.63 -9.79
CA PHE A 28 -10.77 7.99 -8.57
C PHE A 28 -9.46 8.73 -8.85
N PRO A 29 -9.12 9.74 -8.03
CA PRO A 29 -7.93 10.55 -8.24
C PRO A 29 -6.66 9.79 -7.89
N THR A 30 -5.60 10.04 -8.67
CA THR A 30 -4.23 9.55 -8.42
C THR A 30 -3.24 10.71 -8.48
N GLU A 31 -2.14 10.58 -7.76
CA GLU A 31 -1.07 11.59 -7.68
C GLU A 31 0.20 11.08 -8.39
N GLY A 32 1.03 12.00 -8.88
CA GLY A 32 2.35 11.67 -9.44
C GLY A 32 2.36 11.04 -10.84
N GLU A 33 1.24 11.12 -11.58
CA GLU A 33 1.12 10.66 -12.98
C GLU A 33 1.58 9.20 -13.21
N PRO A 34 0.88 8.21 -12.63
CA PRO A 34 1.26 6.81 -12.79
C PRO A 34 1.18 6.39 -14.26
N HIS A 35 2.31 5.95 -14.83
CA HIS A 35 2.40 5.53 -16.24
C HIS A 35 1.98 4.08 -16.51
N TYR A 36 2.05 3.21 -15.49
CA TYR A 36 1.73 1.79 -15.62
C TYR A 36 1.01 1.28 -14.38
N ALA A 37 0.11 0.31 -14.59
CA ALA A 37 -0.54 -0.45 -13.54
C ALA A 37 -0.51 -1.94 -13.87
N GLN A 38 -0.44 -2.79 -12.85
CA GLN A 38 -0.55 -4.23 -12.98
C GLN A 38 -1.48 -4.76 -11.90
N ALA A 39 -2.33 -5.72 -12.28
CA ALA A 39 -3.22 -6.42 -11.37
C ALA A 39 -2.78 -7.88 -11.27
N ILE A 40 -2.80 -8.41 -10.04
CA ILE A 40 -2.56 -9.83 -9.77
C ILE A 40 -3.64 -10.34 -8.81
N LEU A 41 -3.95 -11.63 -8.89
CA LEU A 41 -4.86 -12.26 -7.94
C LEU A 41 -4.28 -12.18 -6.52
N ALA A 42 -5.08 -11.75 -5.56
CA ALA A 42 -4.66 -11.66 -4.16
C ALA A 42 -4.15 -13.01 -3.61
N SER A 43 -4.71 -14.13 -4.08
CA SER A 43 -4.27 -15.49 -3.72
C SER A 43 -2.81 -15.77 -4.07
N LYS A 44 -2.21 -15.04 -5.02
CA LYS A 44 -0.79 -15.20 -5.38
C LYS A 44 0.18 -14.63 -4.33
N ILE A 45 -0.29 -13.74 -3.44
CA ILE A 45 0.56 -13.03 -2.48
C ILE A 45 0.11 -13.17 -1.01
N LYS A 46 -1.20 -13.38 -0.76
CA LYS A 46 -1.78 -13.34 0.59
C LYS A 46 -1.10 -14.32 1.56
N GLU A 47 -0.80 -15.53 1.11
CA GLU A 47 -0.15 -16.57 1.92
C GLU A 47 1.34 -16.32 2.15
N ARG A 48 1.96 -15.45 1.34
CA ARG A 48 3.38 -15.12 1.37
C ARG A 48 3.66 -13.80 2.10
N GLN A 49 2.64 -13.14 2.64
CA GLN A 49 2.77 -11.84 3.29
C GLN A 49 3.38 -11.98 4.70
N VAL A 50 4.51 -11.32 4.93
CA VAL A 50 5.10 -11.19 6.28
C VAL A 50 4.22 -10.23 7.09
N ARG A 51 3.60 -10.73 8.16
CA ARG A 51 2.76 -9.91 9.05
C ARG A 51 3.56 -9.20 10.14
N PHE A 52 4.55 -9.89 10.68
CA PHE A 52 5.42 -9.39 11.73
C PHE A 52 6.85 -9.79 11.42
N TYR A 53 7.77 -8.85 11.56
CA TYR A 53 9.19 -9.18 11.62
C TYR A 53 9.51 -9.70 13.02
N LYS A 54 10.31 -10.76 13.12
CA LYS A 54 10.73 -11.30 14.41
C LYS A 54 11.65 -10.28 15.08
N ILE A 55 11.26 -9.79 16.25
CA ILE A 55 12.09 -8.86 17.03
C ILE A 55 13.47 -9.45 17.37
N ALA A 56 13.54 -10.78 17.51
CA ALA A 56 14.78 -11.54 17.71
C ALA A 56 15.79 -11.39 16.55
N ASP A 57 15.34 -11.05 15.34
CA ASP A 57 16.19 -10.88 14.17
C ASP A 57 16.70 -9.43 14.02
N ASN A 58 16.30 -8.49 14.89
CA ASN A 58 16.67 -7.08 14.79
C ASN A 58 18.16 -6.84 15.16
N ARG A 59 19.03 -6.69 14.16
CA ARG A 59 20.48 -6.47 14.33
C ARG A 59 20.90 -5.01 14.54
N ASN A 60 19.96 -4.08 14.74
CA ASN A 60 20.31 -2.69 15.03
C ASN A 60 21.13 -2.61 16.35
N PRO A 61 22.26 -1.88 16.40
CA PRO A 61 23.08 -1.74 17.61
C PRO A 61 22.34 -1.20 18.84
N HIS A 62 21.23 -0.49 18.63
CA HIS A 62 20.39 0.09 19.68
C HIS A 62 19.04 -0.61 19.82
N ALA A 63 18.90 -1.85 19.32
CA ALA A 63 17.67 -2.61 19.44
C ALA A 63 17.41 -3.03 20.90
N VAL A 64 16.16 -2.85 21.34
CA VAL A 64 15.61 -3.46 22.56
C VAL A 64 14.69 -4.60 22.13
N ARG A 65 15.00 -5.84 22.52
CA ARG A 65 14.27 -7.04 22.07
C ARG A 65 13.35 -7.64 23.13
N ALA A 66 13.54 -7.23 24.39
CA ALA A 66 12.71 -7.61 25.51
C ALA A 66 12.65 -6.46 26.53
N GLU A 67 11.58 -6.40 27.33
CA GLU A 67 11.38 -5.35 28.34
C GLU A 67 12.55 -5.24 29.33
N ARG A 68 13.18 -6.36 29.68
CA ARG A 68 14.36 -6.40 30.57
C ARG A 68 15.63 -5.76 30.01
N GLU A 69 15.70 -5.52 28.70
CA GLU A 69 16.85 -4.91 28.03
C GLU A 69 16.80 -3.38 28.09
N THR A 70 15.71 -2.82 28.61
CA THR A 70 15.55 -1.39 28.89
C THR A 70 15.36 -1.14 30.38
N GLY A 71 15.61 0.09 30.81
CA GLY A 71 15.51 0.48 32.21
C GLY A 71 15.88 1.95 32.39
N VAL A 72 15.66 2.46 33.60
CA VAL A 72 16.02 3.83 33.97
C VAL A 72 17.18 3.78 34.95
N SER A 73 18.30 4.42 34.60
CA SER A 73 19.41 4.68 35.51
C SER A 73 19.37 6.13 36.00
N ARG A 74 19.75 6.38 37.26
CA ARG A 74 19.88 7.72 37.86
C ARG A 74 21.28 8.28 37.71
#